data_AF-A0A0B7NEK5-F1
#
_entry.id   AF-A0A0B7NEK5-F1
#
_cell.length_a   1.000
_cell.length_b   1.000
_cell.length_c   1.000
_cell.angle_alpha   90.00
_cell.angle_beta   90.00
_cell.angle_gamma   90.00
#
_symmetry.space_group_name_H-M   'P 1'
#
loop_
_entity.id
_entity.type
_entity.pdbx_description
1 polymer ?
#
loop_
_entity_poly.entity_id
_entity_poly.type
_entity_poly.pdbx_seq_one_letter_code
_entity_poly.pdbx_strand_id
1 'polypeptide(L)' 'MSNEKRQIALAIDPLSEEANKVIEWATENFLRPTDEIHAIMVMVLDCEFGEQESIELPPTDSLENIEKEARY' A
#
# COMPACT_ATOMS: atom_id res chain seq x y z
N MET A 1 5.87 -6.99 32.20
CA MET A 1 4.83 -6.50 31.27
C MET A 1 5.38 -6.74 29.88
N SER A 2 4.67 -7.46 29.01
CA SER A 2 5.14 -7.72 27.66
C SER A 2 5.39 -6.39 26.96
N ASN A 3 6.60 -6.22 26.43
CA ASN A 3 7.04 -5.01 25.73
C ASN A 3 6.53 -5.01 24.27
N GLU A 4 5.38 -5.66 24.04
CA GLU A 4 4.85 -5.91 22.72
C GLU A 4 4.21 -4.63 22.21
N LYS A 5 4.78 -4.11 21.12
CA LYS A 5 4.23 -2.95 20.44
C LYS A 5 2.83 -3.31 19.93
N ARG A 6 1.90 -2.36 20.08
CA ARG A 6 0.55 -2.49 19.52
C ARG A 6 0.66 -2.53 18.00
N GLN A 7 0.17 -3.60 17.40
CA GLN A 7 0.17 -3.79 15.94
C GLN A 7 -1.15 -3.30 15.36
N ILE A 8 -1.07 -2.49 14.30
CA ILE A 8 -2.21 -1.86 13.64
C ILE A 8 -2.17 -2.15 12.16
N ALA A 9 -3.28 -2.65 11.62
CA ALA A 9 -3.48 -2.82 10.19
C ALA A 9 -4.39 -1.69 9.67
N LEU A 10 -3.91 -0.96 8.66
CA LEU A 10 -4.64 0.10 7.97
C LEU A 10 -4.90 -0.35 6.54
N ALA A 11 -6.12 -0.79 6.26
CA ALA A 11 -6.55 -1.11 4.91
C ALA A 11 -6.99 0.17 4.20
N ILE A 12 -6.29 0.56 3.15
CA ILE A 12 -6.57 1.76 2.36
C ILE A 12 -6.61 1.43 0.88
N ASP A 13 -7.52 2.08 0.16
CA ASP A 13 -7.47 2.16 -1.30
C ASP A 13 -6.62 3.39 -1.67
N PRO A 14 -5.39 3.23 -2.19
CA PRO A 14 -4.53 4.37 -2.48
C PRO A 14 -5.02 5.23 -3.65
N LEU A 15 -6.00 4.75 -4.43
CA LEU A 15 -6.59 5.50 -5.53
C LEU A 15 -7.78 6.37 -5.09
N SER A 16 -8.29 6.14 -3.87
CA SER A 16 -9.36 6.95 -3.29
C SER A 16 -8.81 8.28 -2.74
N GLU A 17 -9.44 9.38 -3.12
CA GLU A 17 -9.11 10.72 -2.59
C GLU A 17 -9.34 10.80 -1.06
N GLU A 18 -10.20 9.93 -0.52
CA GLU A 18 -10.50 9.82 0.89
C GLU A 18 -9.39 9.15 1.70
N ALA A 19 -8.49 8.39 1.06
CA ALA A 19 -7.42 7.66 1.75
C ALA A 19 -6.53 8.61 2.57
N ASN A 20 -6.17 9.76 1.99
CA ASN A 20 -5.37 10.77 2.68
C ASN A 20 -6.08 11.32 3.92
N LYS A 21 -7.39 11.56 3.84
CA LYS A 21 -8.19 12.07 4.97
C LYS A 21 -8.27 11.04 6.10
N VAL A 22 -8.41 9.75 5.75
CA VAL A 22 -8.46 8.66 6.73
C VAL A 22 -7.11 8.49 7.43
N ILE A 23 -6.00 8.58 6.69
CA ILE A 23 -4.65 8.50 7.25
C ILE A 23 -4.38 9.67 8.20
N GLU A 24 -4.71 10.89 7.78
CA GLU A 24 -4.53 12.10 8.59
C GLU A 24 -5.35 12.03 9.89
N TRP A 25 -6.64 11.73 9.78
CA TRP A 25 -7.50 11.57 10.96
C TRP A 25 -7.00 10.48 11.91
N ALA A 26 -6.61 9.32 11.37
CA ALA A 26 -6.09 8.22 12.18
C ALA A 26 -4.79 8.62 12.91
N THR A 27 -3.93 9.39 12.25
CA THR A 27 -2.69 9.91 12.83
C THR A 27 -2.97 10.86 14.00
N GLU A 28 -3.95 11.76 13.84
CA GLU A 28 -4.28 12.76 14.85
C GLU A 28 -5.06 12.18 16.06
N ASN A 29 -5.85 11.13 15.85
CA ASN A 29 -6.86 10.70 16.83
C ASN A 29 -6.67 9.27 17.37
N PHE A 30 -5.93 8.40 16.68
CA PHE A 30 -5.90 6.97 17.00
C PHE A 30 -4.49 6.36 17.11
N LEU A 31 -3.59 6.75 16.21
CA LEU A 31 -2.24 6.22 16.14
C LEU A 31 -1.35 6.83 17.21
N ARG A 32 -0.41 6.03 17.71
CA ARG A 32 0.60 6.44 18.66
C ARG A 32 1.97 6.32 18.00
N PRO A 33 2.97 7.13 18.40
CA PRO A 33 4.33 7.02 17.88
C PRO A 33 5.00 5.65 18.11
N THR A 34 4.47 4.84 19.04
CA THR A 34 4.97 3.51 19.39
C THR A 34 4.28 2.36 18.66
N ASP A 35 3.20 2.64 17.92
CA ASP A 35 2.47 1.60 17.19
C ASP A 35 3.32 1.04 16.04
N GLU A 36 3.18 -0.24 15.76
CA GLU A 36 3.69 -0.88 14.54
C GLU A 36 2.56 -0.88 13.51
N ILE A 37 2.73 -0.14 12.42
CA ILE A 37 1.66 0.11 11.44
C ILE A 37 1.93 -0.67 10.17
N HIS A 38 0.97 -1.49 9.76
CA HIS A 38 0.97 -2.25 8.51
C HIS A 38 -0.09 -1.67 7.57
N ALA A 39 0.33 -1.01 6.50
CA ALA A 39 -0.58 -0.56 5.45
C ALA A 39 -0.91 -1.73 4.51
N ILE A 40 -2.19 -1.96 4.25
CA ILE A 40 -2.69 -3.04 3.41
C ILE A 40 -3.49 -2.43 2.26
N MET A 41 -3.15 -2.82 1.04
CA MET A 41 -3.95 -2.52 -0.15
C MET A 41 -4.69 -3.78 -0.56
N VAL A 42 -6.01 -3.69 -0.72
CA VAL A 42 -6.84 -4.79 -1.22
C VAL A 42 -7.10 -4.55 -2.70
N MET A 43 -6.50 -5.39 -3.55
CA MET A 43 -6.79 -5.40 -4.97
C MET A 43 -7.87 -6.45 -5.24
N VAL A 44 -9.04 -6.01 -5.70
CA VAL A 44 -10.06 -6.92 -6.23
C VAL A 44 -9.73 -7.12 -7.71
N LEU A 45 -9.20 -8.30 -8.04
CA LEU A 45 -9.05 -8.72 -9.42
C LEU A 45 -10.36 -9.38 -9.84
N ASP A 46 -11.11 -8.75 -10.74
CA ASP A 46 -12.35 -9.33 -11.26
C ASP A 46 -12.06 -10.70 -11.89
N CYS A 47 -12.64 -11.74 -11.31
CA CYS A 47 -12.42 -13.12 -11.73
C CYS A 47 -13.21 -13.49 -13.00
N GLU A 48 -13.93 -12.55 -13.62
CA GLU A 48 -14.59 -12.75 -14.92
C GLU A 48 -13.61 -12.73 -16.11
N PHE A 49 -12.32 -12.44 -15.89
CA PHE A 49 -11.25 -12.59 -16.89
C PHE A 49 -10.74 -14.04 -17.04
N GLY A 50 -11.61 -15.03 -16.84
CA GLY A 50 -11.28 -16.47 -16.94
C GLY A 50 -10.81 -16.95 -18.33
N GLU A 51 -10.80 -16.08 -19.34
CA GLU A 51 -10.25 -16.35 -20.68
C GLU A 51 -9.46 -15.16 -21.26
N GLN A 52 -8.77 -14.37 -20.43
CA GLN A 52 -7.86 -13.36 -20.97
C GLN A 52 -6.45 -13.95 -21.13
N GLU A 53 -5.98 -13.99 -22.38
CA GLU A 53 -4.61 -14.35 -22.75
C GLU A 53 -3.60 -13.70 -21.81
N SER A 54 -2.54 -14.45 -21.48
CA SER A 54 -1.43 -14.01 -20.62
C SER A 54 -1.13 -12.53 -20.81
N ILE A 55 -1.44 -11.71 -19.81
CA ILE A 55 -1.03 -10.31 -19.80
C ILE A 55 0.50 -10.33 -19.84
N GLU A 56 1.09 -9.98 -20.99
CA GLU A 56 2.49 -9.63 -21.06
C GLU A 56 2.67 -8.41 -20.16
N LEU A 57 3.16 -8.65 -18.94
CA LEU A 57 3.61 -7.57 -18.07
C LEU A 57 4.63 -6.78 -18.89
N PRO A 58 4.44 -5.47 -19.10
CA PRO A 58 5.50 -4.67 -19.70
C PRO A 58 6.75 -4.91 -18.86
N PRO A 59 7.93 -5.08 -19.49
CA PRO A 59 9.14 -5.41 -18.76
C PRO A 59 9.29 -4.43 -17.62
N THR A 60 9.13 -4.92 -16.39
CA THR A 60 9.30 -4.09 -15.20
C THR A 60 10.72 -3.59 -15.26
N ASP A 61 10.87 -2.28 -15.38
CA ASP A 61 12.19 -1.67 -15.28
C ASP A 61 12.84 -2.17 -13.99
N SER A 62 14.06 -2.69 -14.13
CA SER A 62 14.83 -3.10 -12.96
C SER A 62 14.96 -1.93 -12.00
N LEU A 63 15.05 -2.21 -10.70
CA LEU A 63 15.25 -1.16 -9.68
C LEU A 63 16.43 -0.24 -10.05
N GLU A 64 17.47 -0.77 -10.71
CA GLU A 64 18.61 0.01 -11.23
C GLU A 64 18.20 1.06 -12.28
N ASN A 65 17.23 0.77 -13.14
CA ASN A 65 16.75 1.72 -14.15
C ASN A 65 15.93 2.85 -13.50
N ILE A 66 15.08 2.52 -12.53
CA ILE A 66 14.26 3.49 -11.79
C ILE A 66 15.15 4.45 -10.99
N GLU A 67 16.20 3.94 -10.34
CA GLU A 67 17.16 4.78 -9.59
C GLU A 67 17.96 5.73 -10.48
N LYS A 68 18.16 5.37 -11.75
CA LYS A 68 18.92 6.17 -12.71
C LYS A 68 18.12 7.35 -13.25
N GLU A 69 16.82 7.19 -13.47
CA GLU A 69 15.94 8.27 -13.91
C GLU A 69 15.68 9.30 -12.79
N ALA A 70 15.62 8.87 -11.53
CA ALA A 70 15.43 9.76 -10.39
C ALA A 70 16.63 10.69 -10.08
N ARG A 71 17.77 10.51 -10.78
CA ARG A 71 19.00 11.31 -10.60
C ARG A 71 19.25 12.34 -11.71
N TYR A 72 18.35 12.46 -12.68
CA TYR A 72 18.33 13.53 -13.69
C TYR A 72 17.23 14.54 -13.38
#